data_AF-A0A090E362-F1
#
_entry.id   AF-A0A090E362-F1
#
_cell.length_a   1.000
_cell.length_b   1.000
_cell.length_c   1.000
_cell.angle_alpha   90.00
_cell.angle_beta   90.00
_cell.angle_gamma   90.00
#
_symmetry.space_group_name_H-M   'P 1'
#
loop_
_entity.id
_entity.type
_entity.pdbx_description
1 polymer ?
#
loop_
_entity_poly.entity_id
_entity_poly.type
_entity_poly.pdbx_seq_one_letter_code
_entity_poly.pdbx_strand_id
1 'polypeptide(L)'
;MRTFAAVPQRDVTTAGFTLIEMMVVLAIIAVVAAIAAPGIVHRYRSESLETLSSEIVAQIRMSRMVAIATARPQQIVIDLGDRTVRPDARPTLGLPPDVKMTVITGRETVADGRQTVLTFLPDGSSSGIEIDLQRGGQVAHIAVNWLTGLASRTMKP
;
A
#
# COMPACT_ATOMS: atom_id res chain seq x y z
N MET A 1 49.90 8.04 64.67
CA MET A 1 48.90 6.94 64.69
C MET A 1 47.60 7.46 64.09
N ARG A 2 47.34 7.19 62.80
CA ARG A 2 46.08 7.51 62.11
C ARG A 2 45.71 6.28 61.28
N THR A 3 44.73 5.53 61.75
CA THR A 3 44.17 4.35 61.10
C THR A 3 43.25 4.82 59.98
N PHE A 4 43.58 4.52 58.73
CA PHE A 4 42.64 4.66 57.61
C PHE A 4 41.82 3.37 57.50
N ALA A 5 40.51 3.49 57.68
CA ALA A 5 39.56 2.41 57.42
C ALA A 5 39.38 2.20 55.91
N ALA A 6 39.36 0.95 55.47
CA ALA A 6 39.14 0.59 54.07
C ALA A 6 37.69 0.89 53.64
N VAL A 7 37.54 1.54 52.48
CA VAL A 7 36.23 1.77 51.85
C VAL A 7 35.79 0.47 51.14
N PRO A 8 34.58 -0.06 51.39
CA PRO A 8 34.10 -1.24 50.69
C PRO A 8 33.80 -0.90 49.22
N GLN A 9 34.53 -1.53 48.31
CA GLN A 9 34.31 -1.45 46.88
C GLN A 9 33.08 -2.31 46.54
N ARG A 10 32.00 -1.68 46.08
CA ARG A 10 30.82 -2.41 45.59
C ARG A 10 31.13 -2.95 44.20
N ASP A 11 31.21 -4.27 44.07
CA ASP A 11 31.24 -4.93 42.77
C ASP A 11 29.91 -4.71 42.07
N VAL A 12 29.95 -3.97 40.96
CA VAL A 12 28.81 -3.86 40.05
C VAL A 12 28.75 -5.17 39.28
N THR A 13 27.84 -6.06 39.66
CA THR A 13 27.60 -7.31 38.95
C THR A 13 27.03 -7.01 37.55
N THR A 14 27.88 -7.14 36.55
CA THR A 14 27.46 -7.20 35.14
C THR A 14 26.59 -8.45 34.97
N ALA A 15 25.29 -8.27 34.79
CA ALA A 15 24.39 -9.37 34.44
C ALA A 15 24.74 -9.87 33.04
N GLY A 16 25.22 -11.12 32.93
CA GLY A 16 25.45 -11.79 31.66
C GLY A 16 24.16 -12.42 31.13
N PHE A 17 23.94 -12.31 29.82
CA PHE A 17 22.84 -12.99 29.13
C PHE A 17 23.06 -14.51 29.13
N THR A 18 21.99 -15.27 29.33
CA THR A 18 22.06 -16.74 29.31
C THR A 18 21.88 -17.28 27.89
N LEU A 19 22.41 -18.49 27.61
CA LEU A 19 22.17 -19.17 26.33
C LEU A 19 20.67 -19.37 26.06
N ILE A 20 19.91 -19.70 27.09
CA ILE A 20 18.47 -19.95 26.96
C ILE A 20 17.72 -18.69 26.53
N GLU A 21 18.15 -17.51 26.99
CA GLU A 21 17.55 -16.23 26.59
C GLU A 21 17.73 -15.96 25.10
N MET A 22 18.92 -16.23 24.56
CA MET A 22 19.16 -16.10 23.12
C MET A 22 18.36 -17.13 22.31
N MET A 23 18.20 -18.36 22.81
CA MET A 23 17.35 -19.37 22.18
C MET A 23 15.87 -18.95 22.13
N VAL A 24 15.37 -18.37 23.22
CA VAL A 24 13.99 -17.88 23.30
C VAL A 24 13.79 -16.69 22.35
N VAL A 25 14.73 -15.75 22.30
CA VAL A 25 14.68 -14.60 21.37
C VAL A 25 14.63 -15.07 19.93
N LEU A 26 15.50 -16.01 19.53
CA LEU A 26 15.50 -16.57 18.17
C LEU A 26 14.20 -17.32 17.85
N ALA A 27 13.65 -18.07 18.82
CA ALA A 27 12.37 -18.74 18.66
C ALA A 27 11.21 -17.75 18.44
N ILE A 28 11.19 -16.66 19.21
CA ILE A 28 10.20 -15.59 19.03
C ILE A 28 10.35 -14.92 17.67
N ILE A 29 11.58 -14.58 17.25
CA ILE A 29 11.84 -14.01 15.92
C ILE A 29 11.37 -14.96 14.82
N ALA A 30 11.62 -16.26 14.95
CA ALA A 30 11.19 -17.26 13.97
C ALA A 30 9.66 -17.36 13.87
N VAL A 31 8.95 -17.32 15.00
CA VAL A 31 7.47 -17.31 15.03
C VAL A 31 6.91 -16.03 14.43
N VAL A 32 7.47 -14.86 14.80
CA VAL A 32 7.08 -13.56 14.24
C VAL A 32 7.34 -13.55 12.73
N ALA A 33 8.49 -14.03 12.27
CA ALA A 33 8.82 -14.14 10.84
C ALA A 33 7.88 -15.11 10.11
N ALA A 34 7.51 -16.24 10.72
CA ALA A 34 6.57 -17.21 10.14
C ALA A 34 5.15 -16.63 10.02
N ILE A 35 4.72 -15.79 10.96
CA ILE A 35 3.44 -15.08 10.90
C ILE A 35 3.49 -13.93 9.87
N ALA A 36 4.62 -13.26 9.74
CA ALA A 36 4.81 -12.15 8.80
C ALA A 36 5.01 -12.63 7.34
N ALA A 37 5.59 -13.81 7.13
CA ALA A 37 5.94 -14.33 5.80
C ALA A 37 4.75 -14.45 4.82
N PRO A 38 3.56 -14.96 5.21
CA PRO A 38 2.39 -15.03 4.33
C PRO A 38 1.95 -13.68 3.76
N GLY A 39 2.14 -12.58 4.51
CA GLY A 39 1.79 -11.22 4.07
C GLY A 39 2.68 -10.67 2.94
N ILE A 40 3.87 -11.26 2.75
CA ILE A 40 4.81 -10.89 1.68
C ILE A 40 4.55 -11.71 0.41
N VAL A 41 4.18 -13.00 0.57
CA VAL A 41 4.06 -13.95 -0.55
C VAL A 41 2.72 -13.84 -1.30
N HIS A 42 1.66 -13.29 -0.70
CA HIS A 42 0.35 -13.19 -1.35
C HIS A 42 0.22 -12.08 -2.42
N ARG A 43 1.28 -11.28 -2.68
CA ARG A 43 1.17 -10.11 -3.57
C ARG A 43 1.26 -10.38 -5.08
N TYR A 44 1.54 -11.62 -5.51
CA TYR A 44 1.80 -11.90 -6.92
C TYR A 44 1.05 -13.14 -7.43
N ARG A 45 -0.20 -13.33 -7.02
CA ARG A 45 -1.07 -14.24 -7.79
C ARG A 45 -1.29 -13.59 -9.15
N SER A 46 -1.04 -14.34 -10.23
CA SER A 46 -1.25 -13.87 -11.60
C SER A 46 -2.75 -13.72 -11.85
N GLU A 47 -3.32 -12.61 -11.37
CA GLU A 47 -4.71 -12.22 -11.66
C GLU A 47 -4.79 -11.75 -13.10
N SER A 48 -5.85 -12.10 -13.83
CA SER A 48 -6.03 -11.61 -15.20
C SER A 48 -6.11 -10.08 -15.23
N LEU A 49 -5.79 -9.45 -16.38
CA LEU A 49 -5.91 -8.00 -16.54
C LEU A 49 -7.36 -7.52 -16.30
N GLU A 50 -8.33 -8.38 -16.62
CA GLU A 50 -9.74 -8.14 -16.35
C GLU A 50 -10.06 -8.14 -14.85
N THR A 51 -9.55 -9.10 -14.08
CA THR A 51 -9.75 -9.13 -12.62
C THR A 51 -9.10 -7.93 -11.96
N LEU A 52 -7.85 -7.62 -12.32
CA LEU A 52 -7.12 -6.48 -11.76
C LEU A 52 -7.84 -5.15 -12.04
N SER A 53 -8.29 -4.94 -13.28
CA SER A 53 -9.05 -3.74 -13.65
C SER A 53 -10.42 -3.67 -12.98
N SER A 54 -11.08 -4.81 -12.74
CA SER A 54 -12.35 -4.89 -11.98
C SER A 54 -12.13 -4.46 -10.53
N GLU A 55 -11.07 -4.97 -9.90
CA GLU A 55 -10.71 -4.65 -8.51
C GLU A 55 -10.43 -3.15 -8.34
N ILE A 56 -9.67 -2.56 -9.26
CA ILE A 56 -9.40 -1.11 -9.27
C ILE A 56 -10.70 -0.31 -9.39
N VAL A 57 -11.60 -0.67 -10.30
CA VAL A 57 -12.91 0.00 -10.44
C VAL A 57 -13.76 -0.15 -9.18
N ALA A 58 -13.74 -1.32 -8.53
CA ALA A 58 -14.46 -1.56 -7.29
C ALA A 58 -13.93 -0.69 -6.14
N GLN A 59 -12.60 -0.58 -6.01
CA GLN A 59 -11.94 0.31 -5.04
C GLN A 59 -12.33 1.78 -5.25
N ILE A 60 -12.29 2.24 -6.51
CA ILE A 60 -12.69 3.60 -6.90
C ILE A 60 -14.16 3.87 -6.51
N ARG A 61 -15.08 2.97 -6.86
CA ARG A 61 -16.50 3.10 -6.52
C ARG A 61 -16.72 3.12 -5.01
N MET A 62 -15.99 2.29 -4.27
CA MET A 62 -16.08 2.26 -2.82
C MET A 62 -15.62 3.58 -2.20
N SER A 63 -14.47 4.13 -2.60
CA SER A 63 -13.99 5.41 -2.09
C SER A 63 -14.99 6.55 -2.35
N ARG A 64 -15.65 6.54 -3.51
CA ARG A 64 -16.76 7.48 -3.79
C ARG A 64 -17.92 7.31 -2.80
N MET A 65 -18.37 6.07 -2.59
CA MET A 65 -19.47 5.80 -1.64
C MET A 65 -19.09 6.23 -0.21
N VAL A 66 -17.85 5.98 0.22
CA VAL A 66 -17.36 6.41 1.53
C VAL A 66 -17.32 7.93 1.63
N ALA A 67 -16.87 8.65 0.59
CA ALA A 67 -16.82 10.11 0.60
C ALA A 67 -18.21 10.74 0.80
N ILE A 68 -19.20 10.21 0.09
CA ILE A 68 -20.60 10.63 0.20
C ILE A 68 -21.17 10.28 1.58
N ALA A 69 -21.01 9.02 2.01
CA ALA A 69 -21.59 8.52 3.26
C ALA A 69 -21.00 9.18 4.51
N THR A 70 -19.72 9.55 4.47
CA THR A 70 -19.02 10.17 5.61
C THR A 70 -18.99 11.70 5.55
N ALA A 71 -19.48 12.29 4.45
CA ALA A 71 -19.35 13.71 4.14
C ALA A 71 -17.90 14.24 4.25
N ARG A 72 -16.91 13.40 3.94
CA ARG A 72 -15.48 13.72 3.98
C ARG A 72 -14.81 13.37 2.66
N PRO A 73 -13.85 14.18 2.17
CA PRO A 73 -13.05 13.79 1.02
C PRO A 73 -12.37 12.43 1.24
N GLN A 74 -12.27 11.63 0.18
CA GLN A 74 -11.54 10.35 0.18
C GLN A 74 -10.52 10.36 -0.94
N GLN A 75 -9.29 9.94 -0.64
CA GLN A 75 -8.20 9.91 -1.59
C GLN A 75 -7.81 8.49 -1.97
N ILE A 76 -7.37 8.34 -3.21
CA ILE A 76 -6.69 7.15 -3.71
C ILE A 76 -5.36 7.61 -4.26
N VAL A 77 -4.29 7.18 -3.63
CA VAL A 77 -2.92 7.46 -4.08
C VAL A 77 -2.50 6.35 -5.04
N ILE A 78 -2.06 6.74 -6.23
CA ILE A 78 -1.55 5.84 -7.25
C ILE A 78 -0.06 6.13 -7.38
N ASP A 79 0.75 5.14 -7.02
CA ASP A 79 2.20 5.21 -7.10
C ASP A 79 2.67 4.36 -8.28
N LEU A 80 3.20 5.02 -9.31
CA LEU A 80 3.73 4.35 -10.50
C LEU A 80 5.07 3.66 -10.23
N GLY A 81 5.89 4.20 -9.31
CA GLY A 81 7.20 3.66 -8.96
C GLY A 81 7.07 2.41 -8.09
N ASP A 82 6.29 2.49 -7.01
CA ASP A 82 6.00 1.36 -6.14
C ASP A 82 4.94 0.41 -6.75
N ARG A 83 4.32 0.81 -7.87
CA ARG A 83 3.30 0.06 -8.61
C ARG A 83 2.13 -0.32 -7.69
N THR A 84 1.59 0.66 -6.98
CA THR A 84 0.49 0.45 -6.03
C THR A 84 -0.66 1.42 -6.24
N VAL A 85 -1.86 0.94 -5.92
CA VAL A 85 -3.07 1.76 -5.75
C VAL A 85 -3.48 1.67 -4.29
N ARG A 86 -3.42 2.80 -3.59
CA ARG A 86 -3.65 2.91 -2.15
C ARG A 86 -4.86 3.82 -1.84
N PRO A 87 -6.04 3.25 -1.62
CA PRO A 87 -7.19 3.95 -1.08
C PRO A 87 -7.05 4.19 0.43
N ASP A 88 -7.65 5.27 0.94
CA ASP A 88 -7.60 5.60 2.39
C ASP A 88 -8.27 4.54 3.27
N ALA A 89 -9.39 3.98 2.83
CA ALA A 89 -10.25 3.11 3.64
C ALA A 89 -10.09 1.61 3.34
N ARG A 90 -9.11 1.20 2.53
CA ARG A 90 -8.94 -0.18 2.08
C ARG A 90 -7.48 -0.62 1.95
N PRO A 91 -7.22 -1.94 1.91
CA PRO A 91 -5.88 -2.45 1.66
C PRO A 91 -5.30 -1.95 0.34
N THR A 92 -3.99 -1.70 0.34
CA THR A 92 -3.23 -1.33 -0.86
C THR A 92 -3.24 -2.48 -1.88
N LEU A 93 -3.59 -2.16 -3.12
CA LEU A 93 -3.51 -3.09 -4.24
C LEU A 93 -2.15 -2.93 -4.94
N GLY A 94 -1.40 -4.04 -5.05
CA GLY A 94 -0.14 -4.07 -5.79
C GLY A 94 -0.36 -4.49 -7.24
N LEU A 95 0.32 -3.84 -8.18
CA LEU A 95 0.30 -4.25 -9.57
C LEU A 95 1.36 -5.32 -9.85
N PRO A 96 1.00 -6.41 -10.54
CA PRO A 96 1.96 -7.41 -10.98
C PRO A 96 3.08 -6.81 -11.85
N PRO A 97 4.30 -7.41 -11.84
CA PRO A 97 5.47 -6.87 -12.52
C PRO A 97 5.32 -6.83 -14.06
N ASP A 98 4.44 -7.65 -14.61
CA ASP A 98 4.15 -7.75 -16.04
C ASP A 98 3.03 -6.82 -16.52
N VAL A 99 2.39 -6.06 -15.61
CA VAL A 99 1.36 -5.05 -15.96
C VAL A 99 1.99 -3.67 -16.03
N LYS A 100 1.96 -3.04 -17.20
CA LYS A 100 2.35 -1.63 -17.33
C LYS A 100 1.14 -0.75 -17.00
N MET A 101 1.34 0.29 -16.19
CA MET A 101 0.31 1.28 -15.85
C MET A 101 0.74 2.65 -16.37
N THR A 102 -0.18 3.36 -17.04
CA THR A 102 -0.03 4.77 -17.40
C THR A 102 -1.21 5.54 -16.84
N VAL A 103 -0.97 6.74 -16.32
CA VAL A 103 -2.02 7.56 -15.70
C VAL A 103 -2.03 8.96 -16.28
N ILE A 104 -3.22 9.49 -16.54
CA ILE A 104 -3.45 10.83 -17.07
C ILE A 104 -4.39 11.57 -16.11
N THR A 105 -4.01 12.78 -15.72
CA THR A 105 -4.83 13.66 -14.87
C THR A 105 -4.97 15.03 -15.51
N GLY A 106 -6.21 15.48 -15.69
CA GLY A 106 -6.54 16.76 -16.32
C GLY A 106 -6.08 16.82 -17.78
N ARG A 107 -4.83 17.25 -18.01
CA ARG A 107 -4.21 17.40 -19.33
C ARG A 107 -2.76 16.92 -19.40
N GLU A 108 -2.23 16.34 -18.32
CA GLU A 108 -0.86 15.86 -18.26
C GLU A 108 -0.84 14.35 -18.02
N THR A 109 -0.03 13.66 -18.83
CA THR A 109 0.36 12.28 -18.56
C THR A 109 1.36 12.30 -17.41
N VAL A 110 1.02 11.60 -16.33
CA VAL A 110 1.95 11.43 -15.21
C VAL A 110 2.97 10.38 -15.65
N ALA A 111 4.19 10.85 -15.94
CA ALA A 111 5.31 9.98 -16.27
C ALA A 111 5.76 9.15 -15.06
N ASP A 112 6.36 8.00 -15.37
CA ASP A 112 6.85 6.98 -14.44
C ASP A 112 7.69 7.61 -13.31
N GLY A 113 7.29 7.39 -12.06
CA GLY A 113 7.96 7.92 -10.86
C GLY A 113 7.26 9.07 -10.11
N ARG A 114 6.05 9.51 -10.51
CA ARG A 114 5.23 10.46 -9.73
C ARG A 114 4.01 9.77 -9.11
N GLN A 115 3.78 10.04 -7.82
CA GLN A 115 2.49 9.78 -7.18
C GLN A 115 1.44 10.71 -7.76
N THR A 116 0.26 10.16 -8.03
CA THR A 116 -0.93 10.91 -8.40
C THR A 116 -2.08 10.55 -7.48
N VAL A 117 -3.00 11.50 -7.29
CA VAL A 117 -4.07 11.37 -6.30
C VAL A 117 -5.41 11.56 -6.99
N LEU A 118 -6.26 10.54 -6.93
CA LEU A 118 -7.68 10.67 -7.23
C LEU A 118 -8.40 11.07 -5.94
N THR A 119 -9.07 12.21 -5.95
CA THR A 119 -9.87 12.68 -4.80
C THR A 119 -11.34 12.61 -5.13
N PHE A 120 -12.13 12.00 -4.25
CA PHE A 120 -13.59 12.06 -4.24
C PHE A 120 -14.08 13.07 -3.21
N LEU A 121 -15.06 13.88 -3.60
CA LEU A 121 -15.68 14.89 -2.73
C LEU A 121 -17.02 14.39 -2.17
N PRO A 122 -17.50 14.99 -1.07
CA PRO A 122 -18.77 14.62 -0.42
C PRO A 122 -20.01 14.69 -1.31
N ASP A 123 -20.00 15.53 -2.34
CA ASP A 123 -21.07 15.68 -3.33
C ASP A 123 -21.06 14.57 -4.40
N GLY A 124 -20.06 13.68 -4.36
CA GLY A 124 -19.88 12.59 -5.30
C GLY A 124 -19.08 12.93 -6.56
N SER A 125 -18.60 14.17 -6.71
CA SER A 125 -17.66 14.57 -7.75
C SER A 125 -16.24 14.06 -7.46
N SER A 126 -15.34 14.18 -8.43
CA SER A 126 -13.95 13.77 -8.28
C SER A 126 -12.95 14.69 -8.99
N SER A 127 -11.66 14.54 -8.70
CA SER A 127 -10.60 15.20 -9.47
C SER A 127 -10.48 14.69 -10.92
N GLY A 128 -11.11 13.56 -11.25
CA GLY A 128 -11.00 12.88 -12.53
C GLY A 128 -9.66 12.19 -12.74
N ILE A 129 -9.66 11.08 -13.49
CA ILE A 129 -8.44 10.34 -13.83
C ILE A 129 -8.69 9.40 -15.00
N GLU A 130 -7.66 9.13 -15.79
CA GLU A 130 -7.63 8.03 -16.75
C GLU A 130 -6.42 7.13 -16.45
N ILE A 131 -6.63 5.82 -16.51
CA ILE A 131 -5.63 4.79 -16.19
C ILE A 131 -5.65 3.75 -17.31
N ASP A 132 -4.52 3.55 -17.97
CA ASP A 132 -4.32 2.45 -18.89
C ASP A 132 -3.47 1.37 -18.24
N LEU A 133 -3.98 0.13 -18.24
CA LEU A 133 -3.27 -1.06 -17.82
C LEU A 133 -2.97 -1.91 -19.04
N GLN A 134 -1.73 -2.35 -19.22
CA GLN A 134 -1.33 -3.15 -20.37
C GLN A 134 -0.61 -4.43 -19.93
N ARG A 135 -1.01 -5.56 -20.50
CA ARG A 135 -0.32 -6.86 -20.31
C ARG A 135 -0.50 -7.73 -21.55
N GLY A 136 0.60 -8.23 -22.09
CA GLY A 136 0.57 -9.26 -23.14
C GLY A 136 -0.28 -8.90 -24.36
N GLY A 137 -0.30 -7.62 -24.76
CA GLY A 137 -1.11 -7.10 -25.86
C GLY A 137 -2.49 -6.57 -25.45
N GLN A 138 -3.07 -7.07 -24.35
CA GLN A 138 -4.35 -6.59 -23.85
C GLN A 138 -4.20 -5.24 -23.16
N VAL A 139 -5.19 -4.37 -23.35
CA VAL A 139 -5.25 -3.05 -22.70
C VAL A 139 -6.58 -2.88 -21.98
N ALA A 140 -6.55 -2.52 -20.71
CA ALA A 140 -7.71 -2.09 -19.95
C ALA A 140 -7.64 -0.58 -19.72
N HIS A 141 -8.60 0.16 -20.26
CA HIS A 141 -8.77 1.59 -20.02
C HIS A 141 -9.80 1.80 -18.91
N ILE A 142 -9.41 2.54 -17.87
CA ILE A 142 -10.27 2.92 -16.74
C ILE A 142 -10.34 4.43 -16.71
N ALA A 143 -11.54 4.99 -16.63
CA ALA A 143 -11.73 6.43 -16.55
C ALA A 143 -12.68 6.78 -15.40
N VAL A 144 -12.38 7.87 -14.70
CA VAL A 144 -13.27 8.47 -13.71
C VAL A 144 -13.63 9.87 -14.17
N ASN A 145 -14.92 10.10 -14.34
CA ASN A 145 -15.42 11.41 -14.72
C ASN A 145 -15.30 12.40 -13.55
N TRP A 146 -14.70 13.56 -13.79
CA TRP A 146 -14.48 14.59 -12.76
C TRP A 146 -15.80 15.14 -12.19
N LEU A 147 -16.81 15.36 -13.03
CA LEU A 147 -18.07 15.96 -12.61
C LEU A 147 -18.93 14.98 -11.80
N THR A 148 -19.02 13.72 -12.25
CA THR A 148 -19.96 12.75 -11.66
C THR A 148 -19.31 11.77 -10.69
N GLY A 149 -17.98 11.66 -10.72
CA GLY A 149 -17.21 10.63 -10.00
C GLY A 149 -17.46 9.21 -10.51
N LEU A 150 -18.17 9.03 -11.63
CA LEU A 150 -18.49 7.71 -12.16
C LEU A 150 -17.26 7.08 -12.81
N ALA A 151 -17.01 5.83 -12.43
CA ALA A 151 -15.93 5.01 -12.96
C ALA A 151 -16.45 4.10 -14.09
N SER A 152 -15.82 4.21 -15.26
CA SER A 152 -16.02 3.33 -16.42
C SER A 152 -14.76 2.50 -16.70
N ARG A 153 -14.95 1.39 -17.41
CA ARG A 153 -13.87 0.53 -17.87
C ARG A 153 -14.17 0.00 -19.25
N THR A 154 -13.15 -0.07 -20.10
CA THR A 154 -13.23 -0.70 -21.42
C THR A 154 -11.99 -1.54 -21.67
N MET A 155 -12.19 -2.77 -22.14
CA MET A 155 -11.11 -3.65 -22.59
C MET A 155 -10.86 -3.44 -24.08
N LYS A 156 -9.60 -3.39 -24.49
CA LYS A 156 -9.16 -3.44 -25.89
C LYS A 156 -8.30 -4.70 -26.08
N PRO A 157 -8.52 -5.44 -27.18
CA PRO A 157 -7.73 -6.62 -27.51
C PRO A 157 -6.29 -6.26 -27.89
#